data_AF-A0A7I9WTD4-F1
#
_entry.id   AF-A0A7I9WTD4-F1
#
_cell.length_a   1.000
_cell.length_b   1.000
_cell.length_c   1.000
_cell.angle_alpha   90.00
_cell.angle_beta   90.00
_cell.angle_gamma   90.00
#
_symmetry.space_group_name_H-M   'P 1'
#
loop_
_entity.id
_entity.type
_entity.pdbx_description
1 polymer ?
#
loop_
_entity_poly.entity_id
_entity_poly.type
_entity_poly.pdbx_seq_one_letter_code
_entity_poly.pdbx_strand_id
1 'polypeptide(L)'
;MTTLSDLRNLRPDRADSFAATAWNPFSSDDVLSGAQLLEVRHDILRSSLSITLELRVSEYDWHACAGLITAFDVTDYVYSQDLRTNGLMAWTILSSVTERLEETLTLELSGTPAFSLKFTAGQAAFYSAKIEGMEGLPPPDYTAADAQSVETKIPNWDARIHDVQVAFFP
;
A
#
# COMPACT_ATOMS: atom_id res chain seq x y z
N MET A 1 2.33 -20.04 -7.61
CA MET A 1 1.31 -19.09 -7.14
C MET A 1 2.04 -17.92 -6.53
N THR A 2 1.61 -16.70 -6.84
CA THR A 2 2.28 -15.45 -6.43
C THR A 2 1.64 -14.93 -5.14
N THR A 3 2.45 -14.31 -4.28
CA THR A 3 2.07 -13.66 -3.03
C THR A 3 2.47 -12.19 -3.02
N LEU A 4 1.99 -11.40 -2.05
CA LEU A 4 2.46 -10.03 -1.86
C LEU A 4 3.98 -9.98 -1.55
N SER A 5 4.49 -10.98 -0.81
CA SER A 5 5.94 -11.14 -0.55
C SER A 5 6.76 -11.29 -1.83
N ASP A 6 6.22 -11.99 -2.84
CA ASP A 6 6.92 -12.17 -4.12
C ASP A 6 7.06 -10.85 -4.88
N LEU A 7 6.04 -9.98 -4.80
CA LEU A 7 6.06 -8.65 -5.43
C LEU A 7 7.00 -7.67 -4.73
N ARG A 8 7.19 -7.82 -3.41
CA ARG A 8 8.00 -6.90 -2.58
C ARG A 8 9.40 -6.60 -3.14
N ASN A 9 10.03 -7.62 -3.71
CA ASN A 9 11.41 -7.51 -4.21
C ASN A 9 11.46 -7.38 -5.74
N LEU A 10 10.31 -7.27 -6.40
CA LEU A 10 10.23 -7.10 -7.83
C LEU A 10 10.49 -5.64 -8.16
N ARG A 11 11.64 -5.35 -8.78
CA ARG A 11 11.93 -4.00 -9.26
C ARG A 11 11.02 -3.65 -10.45
N PRO A 12 10.69 -2.37 -10.65
CA PRO A 12 9.80 -1.91 -11.72
C PRO A 12 10.21 -2.39 -13.12
N ASP A 13 11.52 -2.47 -13.39
CA ASP A 13 12.11 -2.95 -14.64
C ASP A 13 11.81 -4.42 -14.98
N ARG A 14 11.22 -5.18 -14.04
CA ARG A 14 10.89 -6.60 -14.18
C ARG A 14 9.40 -6.91 -14.09
N ALA A 15 8.56 -5.87 -14.06
CA ALA A 15 7.14 -6.01 -13.76
C ALA A 15 6.23 -5.78 -14.99
N ASP A 16 6.82 -5.72 -16.20
CA ASP A 16 6.16 -5.61 -17.51
C ASP A 16 5.11 -6.72 -17.81
N SER A 17 5.10 -7.78 -17.02
CA SER A 17 4.15 -8.89 -17.17
C SER A 17 2.75 -8.61 -16.60
N PHE A 18 2.56 -7.52 -15.87
CA PHE A 18 1.27 -7.19 -15.24
C PHE A 18 0.48 -6.16 -16.05
N ALA A 19 -0.85 -6.21 -15.92
CA ALA A 19 -1.71 -5.23 -16.55
C ALA A 19 -1.51 -3.84 -15.92
N ALA A 20 -1.59 -2.79 -16.71
CA ALA A 20 -1.58 -1.43 -16.16
C ALA A 20 -2.84 -1.20 -15.32
N THR A 21 -2.71 -0.55 -14.16
CA THR A 21 -3.85 -0.11 -13.38
C THR A 21 -4.45 1.18 -13.94
N ALA A 22 -5.76 1.37 -13.77
CA ALA A 22 -6.43 2.62 -14.14
C ALA A 22 -6.06 3.79 -13.21
N TRP A 23 -5.57 3.48 -12.01
CA TRP A 23 -5.36 4.43 -10.93
C TRP A 23 -3.89 4.44 -10.52
N ASN A 24 -3.15 5.46 -10.92
CA ASN A 24 -1.73 5.57 -10.63
C ASN A 24 -1.48 6.57 -9.49
N PRO A 25 -1.11 6.10 -8.28
CA PRO A 25 -0.87 6.98 -7.14
C PRO A 25 0.37 7.86 -7.33
N PHE A 26 1.22 7.56 -8.31
CA PHE A 26 2.41 8.34 -8.62
C PHE A 26 2.18 9.43 -9.67
N SER A 27 0.98 9.56 -10.23
CA SER A 27 0.67 10.59 -11.21
C SER A 27 -0.53 11.46 -10.87
N SER A 28 -1.28 11.10 -9.83
CA SER A 28 -2.52 11.75 -9.46
C SER A 28 -2.63 11.79 -7.95
N ASP A 29 -2.91 12.98 -7.42
CA ASP A 29 -3.15 13.17 -6.00
C ASP A 29 -4.45 12.51 -5.56
N ASP A 30 -4.50 12.16 -4.28
CA ASP A 30 -5.62 11.57 -3.53
C ASP A 30 -6.21 10.27 -4.09
N VAL A 31 -5.54 9.62 -5.05
CA VAL A 31 -5.95 8.30 -5.59
C VAL A 31 -6.00 7.21 -4.51
N LEU A 32 -5.23 7.36 -3.42
CA LEU A 32 -5.25 6.42 -2.29
C LEU A 32 -6.26 6.81 -1.20
N SER A 33 -7.07 7.86 -1.41
CA SER A 33 -8.09 8.29 -0.44
C SER A 33 -9.04 7.16 -0.08
N GLY A 34 -9.29 7.01 1.23
CA GLY A 34 -10.12 5.96 1.81
C GLY A 34 -9.41 4.62 2.00
N ALA A 35 -8.30 4.33 1.31
CA ALA A 35 -7.54 3.10 1.56
C ALA A 35 -6.97 3.10 2.99
N GLN A 36 -6.78 1.93 3.59
CA GLN A 36 -6.20 1.84 4.94
C GLN A 36 -4.75 1.36 4.89
N LEU A 37 -3.87 2.07 5.60
CA LEU A 37 -2.50 1.68 5.86
C LEU A 37 -2.45 0.49 6.84
N LEU A 38 -1.90 -0.64 6.40
CA LEU A 38 -1.82 -1.86 7.21
C LEU A 38 -0.43 -2.07 7.80
N GLU A 39 0.60 -2.00 6.96
CA GLU A 39 1.97 -2.28 7.37
C GLU A 39 2.96 -1.50 6.52
N VAL A 40 4.05 -1.06 7.15
CA VAL A 40 5.19 -0.42 6.50
C VAL A 40 6.46 -1.19 6.86
N ARG A 41 7.21 -1.64 5.85
CA ARG A 41 8.48 -2.35 6.01
C ARG A 41 9.59 -1.55 5.37
N HIS A 42 10.53 -1.07 6.18
CA HIS A 42 11.74 -0.41 5.71
C HIS A 42 12.94 -1.36 5.81
N ASP A 43 13.54 -1.68 4.68
CA ASP A 43 14.78 -2.46 4.58
C ASP A 43 15.94 -1.51 4.31
N ILE A 44 16.68 -1.20 5.37
CA ILE A 44 17.81 -0.25 5.35
C ILE A 44 18.97 -0.78 4.51
N LEU A 45 19.20 -2.09 4.48
CA LEU A 45 20.33 -2.67 3.73
C LEU A 45 20.13 -2.58 2.23
N ARG A 46 18.88 -2.61 1.77
CA ARG A 46 18.49 -2.51 0.37
C ARG A 46 18.00 -1.13 -0.04
N SER A 47 17.95 -0.18 0.89
CA SER A 47 17.31 1.13 0.73
C SER A 47 15.94 1.01 0.07
N SER A 48 15.09 0.15 0.62
CA SER A 48 13.76 -0.12 0.06
C SER A 48 12.66 -0.02 1.09
N LEU A 49 11.50 0.46 0.66
CA LEU A 49 10.30 0.58 1.47
C LEU A 49 9.18 -0.24 0.85
N SER A 50 8.35 -0.87 1.67
CA SER A 50 7.13 -1.52 1.21
C SER A 50 5.95 -1.17 2.10
N ILE A 51 4.83 -0.80 1.49
CA ILE A 51 3.63 -0.34 2.18
C ILE A 51 2.44 -1.18 1.70
N THR A 52 1.79 -1.88 2.63
CA THR A 52 0.60 -2.69 2.34
C THR A 52 -0.66 -1.92 2.71
N LEU A 53 -1.64 -1.96 1.81
CA LEU A 53 -2.91 -1.23 1.90
C LEU A 53 -4.11 -2.18 1.80
N GLU A 54 -5.18 -1.86 2.53
CA GLU A 54 -6.53 -2.39 2.32
C GLU A 54 -7.29 -1.49 1.33
N LEU A 55 -7.69 -2.03 0.18
CA LEU A 55 -8.36 -1.27 -0.89
C LEU A 55 -9.87 -1.44 -0.92
N ARG A 56 -10.47 -2.41 -0.20
CA ARG A 56 -11.94 -2.63 -0.22
C ARG A 56 -12.75 -1.49 0.40
N VAL A 57 -12.08 -0.60 1.13
CA VAL A 57 -12.65 0.58 1.78
C VAL A 57 -12.25 1.90 1.11
N SER A 58 -11.47 1.82 0.03
CA SER A 58 -11.06 2.98 -0.77
C SER A 58 -12.26 3.66 -1.42
N GLU A 59 -12.16 4.97 -1.61
CA GLU A 59 -13.17 5.75 -2.34
C GLU A 59 -13.18 5.42 -3.83
N TYR A 60 -12.02 4.99 -4.36
CA TYR A 60 -11.86 4.53 -5.72
C TYR A 60 -12.21 3.05 -5.88
N ASP A 61 -12.89 2.72 -6.98
CA ASP A 61 -13.21 1.33 -7.33
C ASP A 61 -12.00 0.64 -7.95
N TRP A 62 -11.14 0.10 -7.08
CA TRP A 62 -9.95 -0.64 -7.49
C TRP A 62 -10.26 -2.03 -8.04
N HIS A 63 -11.46 -2.57 -7.81
CA HIS A 63 -11.79 -3.98 -8.00
C HIS A 63 -10.72 -4.94 -7.41
N ALA A 64 -10.08 -4.54 -6.30
CA ALA A 64 -8.95 -5.21 -5.67
C ALA A 64 -9.13 -5.28 -4.16
N CYS A 65 -8.46 -6.25 -3.52
CA CYS A 65 -8.45 -6.40 -2.07
C CYS A 65 -7.28 -5.65 -1.44
N ALA A 66 -6.12 -5.70 -2.09
CA ALA A 66 -4.87 -5.21 -1.53
C ALA A 66 -4.16 -4.24 -2.47
N GLY A 67 -3.50 -3.26 -1.87
CA GLY A 67 -2.52 -2.39 -2.50
C GLY A 67 -1.15 -2.68 -1.92
N LEU A 68 -0.11 -2.65 -2.75
CA LEU A 68 1.28 -2.74 -2.32
C LEU A 68 2.09 -1.66 -3.04
N ILE A 69 2.63 -0.70 -2.29
CA ILE A 69 3.66 0.21 -2.79
C ILE A 69 5.01 -0.42 -2.46
N THR A 70 5.88 -0.55 -3.45
CA THR A 70 7.30 -0.85 -3.27
C THR A 70 8.11 0.31 -3.78
N ALA A 71 9.04 0.81 -2.97
CA ALA A 71 9.96 1.87 -3.35
C ALA A 71 11.41 1.40 -3.20
N PHE A 72 12.26 1.76 -4.15
CA PHE A 72 13.68 1.40 -4.19
C PHE A 72 14.54 2.65 -4.29
N ASP A 73 15.79 2.51 -3.87
CA ASP A 73 16.75 3.60 -3.83
C ASP A 73 16.18 4.76 -2.97
N VAL A 74 15.60 4.39 -1.83
CA VAL A 74 14.96 5.30 -0.86
C VAL A 74 16.02 6.16 -0.19
N THR A 75 15.85 7.48 -0.26
CA THR A 75 16.78 8.46 0.30
C THR A 75 16.23 9.18 1.52
N ASP A 76 14.89 9.27 1.63
CA ASP A 76 14.20 9.84 2.78
C ASP A 76 12.98 8.99 3.14
N TYR A 77 12.76 8.81 4.44
CA TYR A 77 11.58 8.15 4.99
C TYR A 77 11.26 8.74 6.36
N VAL A 78 10.05 9.29 6.48
CA VAL A 78 9.53 9.86 7.72
C VAL A 78 8.17 9.24 7.99
N TYR A 79 7.98 8.73 9.19
CA TYR A 79 6.69 8.26 9.68
C TYR A 79 6.42 8.85 11.05
N SER A 80 5.22 9.39 11.22
CA SER A 80 4.72 9.92 12.47
C SER A 80 3.26 9.53 12.65
N GLN A 81 2.88 9.28 13.89
CA GLN A 81 1.52 8.98 14.28
C GLN A 81 1.25 9.52 15.68
N ASP A 82 0.01 9.83 15.96
CA ASP A 82 -0.42 10.11 17.32
C ASP A 82 -0.32 8.87 18.22
N LEU A 83 -0.13 9.11 19.53
CA LEU A 83 -0.08 8.04 20.50
C LEU A 83 -1.39 7.24 20.48
N ARG A 84 -1.26 5.92 20.29
CA ARG A 84 -2.38 5.00 20.44
C ARG A 84 -2.79 4.92 21.91
N THR A 85 -4.05 5.24 22.18
CA THR A 85 -4.66 5.06 23.51
C THR A 85 -5.65 3.88 23.55
N ASN A 86 -6.06 3.36 22.39
CA ASN A 86 -7.06 2.29 22.23
C ASN A 86 -6.54 1.16 21.32
N GLY A 87 -7.29 0.06 21.18
CA GLY A 87 -6.92 -1.19 20.48
C GLY A 87 -6.63 -1.08 18.98
N LEU A 88 -6.90 -2.14 18.21
CA LEU A 88 -6.71 -2.10 16.75
C LEU A 88 -7.61 -1.03 16.11
N MET A 89 -7.07 -0.31 15.12
CA MET A 89 -7.79 0.74 14.39
C MET A 89 -7.34 0.73 12.94
N ALA A 90 -8.28 1.05 12.05
CA ALA A 90 -8.01 1.41 10.67
C ALA A 90 -7.23 2.72 10.61
N TRP A 91 -6.10 2.74 9.90
CA TRP A 91 -5.38 3.98 9.55
C TRP A 91 -5.79 4.40 8.14
N THR A 92 -6.90 5.10 8.03
CA THR A 92 -7.49 5.52 6.75
C THR A 92 -6.73 6.70 6.17
N ILE A 93 -6.23 6.57 4.96
CA ILE A 93 -5.62 7.64 4.18
C ILE A 93 -6.70 8.66 3.82
N LEU A 94 -6.46 9.92 4.15
CA LEU A 94 -7.32 11.05 3.79
C LEU A 94 -6.71 11.90 2.66
N SER A 95 -5.40 11.87 2.52
CA SER A 95 -4.72 12.52 1.40
C SER A 95 -3.47 11.75 0.99
N SER A 96 -3.22 11.73 -0.33
CA SER A 96 -1.99 11.22 -0.93
C SER A 96 -1.47 12.22 -1.95
N VAL A 97 -0.35 12.88 -1.67
CA VAL A 97 0.24 13.88 -2.55
C VAL A 97 1.52 13.34 -3.15
N THR A 98 1.66 13.49 -4.46
CA THR A 98 2.84 13.04 -5.19
C THR A 98 3.58 14.20 -5.83
N GLU A 99 4.87 14.28 -5.56
CA GLU A 99 5.81 15.16 -6.26
C GLU A 99 6.77 14.33 -7.10
N ARG A 100 6.90 14.68 -8.39
CA ARG A 100 7.83 14.04 -9.32
C ARG A 100 8.90 15.03 -9.74
N LEU A 101 10.15 14.64 -9.56
CA LEU A 101 11.32 15.28 -10.18
C LEU A 101 11.88 14.34 -11.25
N GLU A 102 12.89 14.80 -12.00
CA GLU A 102 13.43 14.06 -13.15
C GLU A 102 13.86 12.62 -12.80
N GLU A 103 14.44 12.41 -11.62
CA GLU A 103 15.01 11.12 -11.19
C GLU A 103 14.43 10.60 -9.87
N THR A 104 13.48 11.32 -9.26
CA THR A 104 12.94 10.95 -7.95
C THR A 104 11.45 11.18 -7.83
N LEU A 105 10.81 10.36 -7.00
CA LEU A 105 9.42 10.45 -6.60
C LEU A 105 9.38 10.70 -5.09
N THR A 106 8.57 11.67 -4.68
CA THR A 106 8.17 11.83 -3.28
C THR A 106 6.68 11.56 -3.16
N LEU A 107 6.30 10.62 -2.29
CA LEU A 107 4.90 10.35 -1.95
C LEU A 107 4.69 10.69 -0.47
N GLU A 108 3.68 11.51 -0.21
CA GLU A 108 3.24 11.90 1.13
C GLU A 108 1.81 11.41 1.36
N LEU A 109 1.60 10.65 2.43
CA LEU A 109 0.31 10.16 2.89
C LEU A 109 -0.01 10.80 4.22
N SER A 110 -1.26 11.22 4.40
CA SER A 110 -1.77 11.62 5.70
C SER A 110 -3.17 11.07 5.91
N GLY A 111 -3.58 10.90 7.16
CA GLY A 111 -4.89 10.31 7.42
C GLY A 111 -5.35 10.26 8.87
N THR A 112 -6.35 9.42 9.12
CA THR A 112 -7.05 9.27 10.40
C THR A 112 -7.00 7.83 10.91
N PRO A 113 -6.74 7.56 12.22
CA PRO A 113 -6.24 8.50 13.23
C PRO A 113 -4.99 9.26 12.76
N ALA A 114 -4.67 10.41 13.35
CA ALA A 114 -3.66 11.30 12.80
C ALA A 114 -2.32 10.58 12.55
N PHE A 115 -1.94 10.50 11.28
CA PHE A 115 -0.65 10.01 10.83
C PHE A 115 -0.13 10.82 9.64
N SER A 116 1.18 10.80 9.47
CA SER A 116 1.87 11.25 8.27
C SER A 116 2.97 10.25 7.92
N LEU A 117 3.03 9.86 6.65
CA LEU A 117 4.06 9.03 6.08
C LEU A 117 4.58 9.73 4.83
N LYS A 118 5.89 9.95 4.76
CA LYS A 118 6.54 10.52 3.58
C LYS A 118 7.75 9.68 3.21
N PHE A 119 7.97 9.46 1.92
CA PHE A 119 9.23 8.92 1.44
C PHE A 119 9.63 9.54 0.11
N THR A 120 10.94 9.54 -0.16
CA THR A 120 11.53 9.86 -1.45
C THR A 120 12.32 8.66 -1.97
N ALA A 121 12.11 8.32 -3.25
CA ALA A 121 12.71 7.14 -3.87
C ALA A 121 13.10 7.41 -5.33
N GLY A 122 14.11 6.70 -5.82
CA GLY A 122 14.50 6.72 -7.23
C GLY A 122 13.56 5.89 -8.11
N GLN A 123 12.95 4.84 -7.56
CA GLN A 123 12.02 3.97 -8.29
C GLN A 123 10.85 3.57 -7.40
N ALA A 124 9.66 3.42 -7.97
CA ALA A 124 8.51 2.89 -7.26
C ALA A 124 7.57 2.07 -8.16
N ALA A 125 6.90 1.09 -7.55
CA ALA A 125 5.79 0.38 -8.14
C ALA A 125 4.62 0.37 -7.16
N PHE A 126 3.41 0.49 -7.70
CA PHE A 126 2.17 0.27 -6.98
C PHE A 126 1.48 -0.93 -7.63
N TYR A 127 1.19 -1.94 -6.83
CA TYR A 127 0.44 -3.11 -7.24
C TYR A 127 -0.94 -3.09 -6.60
N SER A 128 -1.99 -3.31 -7.38
CA SER A 128 -3.31 -3.69 -6.85
C SER A 128 -3.61 -5.13 -7.21
N ALA A 129 -4.19 -5.89 -6.29
CA ALA A 129 -4.47 -7.30 -6.51
C ALA A 129 -5.70 -7.78 -5.73
N LYS A 130 -6.33 -8.84 -6.25
CA LYS A 130 -7.28 -9.65 -5.49
C LYS A 130 -6.53 -10.67 -4.66
N ILE A 131 -7.10 -11.02 -3.50
CA ILE A 131 -6.57 -12.03 -2.60
C ILE A 131 -7.54 -13.19 -2.55
N GLU A 132 -7.02 -14.39 -2.84
CA GLU A 132 -7.79 -15.63 -2.86
C GLU A 132 -8.54 -15.81 -1.53
N GLY A 133 -9.87 -15.83 -1.59
CA GLY A 133 -10.75 -16.02 -0.43
C GLY A 133 -11.13 -14.73 0.30
N MET A 134 -10.75 -13.56 -0.20
CA MET A 134 -11.17 -12.25 0.31
C MET A 134 -12.10 -11.49 -0.64
N GLU A 135 -12.32 -12.01 -1.85
CA GLU A 135 -13.19 -11.39 -2.83
C GLU A 135 -14.64 -11.38 -2.37
N GLY A 136 -15.27 -10.22 -2.41
CA GLY A 136 -16.67 -10.06 -1.97
C GLY A 136 -16.88 -10.17 -0.46
N LEU A 137 -15.83 -10.42 0.33
CA LEU A 137 -15.91 -10.33 1.78
C LEU A 137 -15.93 -8.86 2.23
N PRO A 138 -16.68 -8.54 3.29
CA PRO A 138 -16.66 -7.21 3.86
C PRO A 138 -15.24 -6.85 4.36
N PRO A 139 -14.90 -5.56 4.43
CA PRO A 139 -13.65 -5.11 5.01
C PRO A 139 -13.52 -5.52 6.49
N PRO A 140 -12.31 -5.51 7.05
CA PRO A 140 -12.06 -5.82 8.46
C PRO A 140 -12.90 -4.94 9.40
N ASP A 141 -13.55 -5.57 10.38
CA ASP A 141 -14.20 -4.89 11.49
C ASP A 141 -13.21 -4.79 12.66
N TYR A 142 -12.61 -3.61 12.82
CA TYR A 142 -11.65 -3.32 13.89
C TYR A 142 -12.29 -3.16 15.27
N THR A 143 -13.63 -3.18 15.36
CA THR A 143 -14.35 -3.25 16.64
C THR A 143 -14.44 -4.67 17.18
N ALA A 144 -14.08 -5.67 16.38
CA ALA A 144 -14.03 -7.07 16.79
C ALA A 144 -13.06 -7.27 17.98
N ALA A 145 -13.46 -8.14 18.90
CA ALA A 145 -12.83 -8.24 20.22
C ALA A 145 -11.43 -8.88 20.24
N ASP A 146 -11.00 -9.55 19.16
CA ASP A 146 -9.69 -10.20 19.10
C ASP A 146 -8.89 -9.82 17.84
N ALA A 147 -7.59 -9.59 18.05
CA ALA A 147 -6.67 -9.15 17.00
C ALA A 147 -6.49 -10.18 15.89
N GLN A 148 -6.52 -11.46 16.26
CA GLN A 148 -6.32 -12.57 15.34
C GLN A 148 -7.44 -12.66 14.28
N SER A 149 -8.68 -12.38 14.66
CA SER A 149 -9.84 -12.32 13.76
C SER A 149 -9.77 -11.14 12.80
N VAL A 150 -9.11 -10.04 13.19
CA VAL A 150 -8.85 -8.90 12.28
C VAL A 150 -7.71 -9.26 11.32
N GLU A 151 -6.61 -9.81 11.82
CA GLU A 151 -5.43 -10.18 11.03
C GLU A 151 -5.75 -11.17 9.90
N THR A 152 -6.68 -12.11 10.15
CA THR A 152 -7.14 -13.05 9.12
C THR A 152 -8.02 -12.43 8.04
N LYS A 153 -8.51 -11.20 8.26
CA LYS A 153 -9.41 -10.48 7.34
C LYS A 153 -8.71 -9.35 6.60
N ILE A 154 -7.42 -9.11 6.83
CA ILE A 154 -6.65 -8.09 6.14
C ILE A 154 -5.63 -8.70 5.17
N PRO A 155 -5.29 -7.98 4.09
CA PRO A 155 -4.14 -8.29 3.27
C PRO A 155 -2.89 -8.57 4.11
N ASN A 156 -2.28 -9.74 3.90
CA ASN A 156 -1.04 -10.14 4.55
C ASN A 156 -0.03 -10.61 3.51
N TRP A 157 1.24 -10.64 3.89
CA TRP A 157 2.36 -10.88 2.97
C TRP A 157 2.34 -12.25 2.29
N ASP A 158 1.79 -13.25 2.98
CA ASP A 158 1.75 -14.64 2.51
C ASP A 158 0.45 -14.95 1.78
N ALA A 159 -0.45 -13.96 1.67
CA ALA A 159 -1.70 -14.08 0.96
C ALA A 159 -1.45 -14.33 -0.53
N ARG A 160 -2.18 -15.29 -1.08
CA ARG A 160 -2.13 -15.63 -2.50
C ARG A 160 -2.90 -14.59 -3.29
N ILE A 161 -2.28 -14.10 -4.35
CA ILE A 161 -2.82 -13.00 -5.15
C ILE A 161 -3.07 -13.41 -6.60
N HIS A 162 -4.05 -12.75 -7.22
CA HIS A 162 -4.30 -12.82 -8.65
C HIS A 162 -4.89 -11.49 -9.16
N ASP A 163 -5.09 -11.41 -10.48
CA ASP A 163 -5.55 -10.20 -11.19
C ASP A 163 -4.69 -8.97 -10.85
N VAL A 164 -3.37 -9.16 -10.80
CA VAL A 164 -2.42 -8.10 -10.42
C VAL A 164 -2.38 -7.04 -11.51
N GLN A 165 -2.65 -5.80 -11.10
CA GLN A 165 -2.40 -4.61 -11.89
C GLN A 165 -1.26 -3.79 -11.29
N VAL A 166 -0.64 -2.95 -12.11
CA VAL A 166 0.54 -2.20 -11.70
C VAL A 166 0.60 -0.79 -12.28
N ALA A 167 1.18 0.13 -11.51
CA ALA A 167 1.64 1.44 -11.94
C ALA A 167 3.11 1.64 -11.54
N PHE A 168 3.90 2.31 -12.37
CA PHE A 168 5.33 2.50 -12.14
C PHE A 168 5.75 3.96 -12.15
N PHE A 169 6.75 4.24 -11.33
CA PHE A 169 7.67 5.35 -11.46
C PHE A 169 9.07 4.75 -11.71
N PRO A 170 9.63 4.88 -12.92
CA PRO A 170 10.92 4.28 -13.31
C PRO A 170 12.13 5.00 -12.72
#